data_AF-A0A9X9F0W8-F1
#
_entry.id   AF-A0A9X9F0W8-F1
#
_cell.length_a   1.000
_cell.length_b   1.000
_cell.length_c   1.000
_cell.angle_alpha   90.00
_cell.angle_beta   90.00
_cell.angle_gamma   90.00
#
_symmetry.space_group_name_H-M   'P 1'
#
loop_
_entity.id
_entity.type
_entity.pdbx_description
1 polymer ?
#
loop_
_entity_poly.entity_id
_entity_poly.type
_entity_poly.pdbx_seq_one_letter_code
_entity_poly.pdbx_strand_id
1 'polypeptide(L)'
;IMKDLNIQDYSTIQWLSTGYMLVSGILIPASAFLITRFSNRSLFITSMVIFILGTALAAVAPNFGLLLTGRMVQAAGSSVMGPLLMNIMLVSFPREK
;
A
#
# COMPACT_ATOMS: atom_id res chain seq x y z
N ILE A 1 -2.98 -3.50 19.92
CA ILE A 1 -3.68 -4.40 18.96
C ILE A 1 -4.19 -5.66 19.65
N MET A 2 -3.31 -6.55 20.15
CA MET A 2 -3.72 -7.83 20.76
C MET A 2 -4.65 -7.65 21.98
N LYS A 3 -4.28 -6.71 22.86
CA LYS A 3 -5.10 -6.30 24.02
C LYS A 3 -6.34 -5.49 23.63
N ASP A 4 -6.22 -4.60 22.65
CA ASP A 4 -7.30 -3.67 22.24
C ASP A 4 -8.40 -4.36 21.43
N LEU A 5 -8.06 -5.41 20.67
CA LEU A 5 -8.99 -6.21 19.88
C LEU A 5 -9.34 -7.56 20.55
N ASN A 6 -8.86 -7.77 21.79
CA ASN A 6 -9.09 -8.98 22.58
C ASN A 6 -8.75 -10.29 21.85
N ILE A 7 -7.66 -10.28 21.08
CA ILE A 7 -7.20 -11.42 20.28
C ILE A 7 -6.21 -12.23 21.13
N GLN A 8 -6.52 -13.49 21.41
CA GLN A 8 -5.63 -14.36 22.20
C GLN A 8 -4.57 -15.08 21.32
N ASP A 9 -4.83 -15.20 20.02
CA ASP A 9 -3.97 -15.91 19.08
C ASP A 9 -2.97 -14.99 18.37
N TYR A 10 -1.68 -15.26 18.57
CA TYR A 10 -0.59 -14.54 17.91
C TYR A 10 -0.60 -14.71 16.38
N SER A 11 -1.01 -15.89 15.91
CA SER A 11 -1.10 -16.23 14.49
C SER A 11 -2.05 -15.31 13.72
N THR A 12 -3.14 -14.87 14.36
CA THR A 12 -4.09 -13.94 13.75
C THR A 12 -3.42 -12.59 13.48
N ILE A 13 -2.66 -12.05 14.43
CA ILE A 13 -2.01 -10.74 14.25
C ILE A 13 -0.90 -10.78 13.20
N GLN A 14 -0.21 -11.91 13.08
CA GLN A 14 0.83 -12.10 12.07
C GLN A 14 0.32 -11.86 10.64
N TRP A 15 -0.96 -12.15 10.37
CA TRP A 15 -1.57 -11.86 9.07
C TRP A 15 -1.54 -10.39 8.66
N LEU A 16 -1.46 -9.45 9.61
CA LEU A 16 -1.31 -8.03 9.28
C LEU A 16 -0.01 -7.78 8.50
N SER A 17 1.09 -8.39 8.92
CA SER A 17 2.39 -8.27 8.26
C SER A 17 2.48 -9.16 7.03
N THR A 18 2.10 -10.44 7.17
CA THR A 18 2.16 -11.40 6.07
C THR A 18 1.28 -10.99 4.90
N GLY A 19 0.02 -10.61 5.16
CA GLY A 19 -0.90 -10.15 4.13
C GLY A 19 -0.37 -8.90 3.43
N TYR A 20 0.18 -7.94 4.18
CA TYR A 20 0.76 -6.73 3.62
C TYR A 20 1.91 -7.04 2.66
N MET A 21 2.81 -7.96 3.05
CA MET A 21 3.91 -8.40 2.20
C MET A 21 3.42 -9.12 0.95
N LEU A 22 2.38 -9.96 1.04
CA LEU A 22 1.80 -10.65 -0.11
C LEU A 22 1.20 -9.66 -1.12
N VAL A 23 0.39 -8.69 -0.66
CA VAL A 23 -0.17 -7.65 -1.53
C VAL A 23 0.95 -6.82 -2.16
N SER A 24 1.95 -6.44 -1.37
CA SER A 24 3.09 -5.68 -1.87
C SER A 24 3.89 -6.45 -2.90
N GLY A 25 4.11 -7.76 -2.69
CA GLY A 25 4.83 -8.62 -3.61
C GLY A 25 4.16 -8.76 -4.98
N ILE A 26 2.83 -8.71 -5.02
CA ILE A 26 2.06 -8.74 -6.29
C ILE A 26 2.05 -7.36 -6.94
N LEU A 27 1.86 -6.29 -6.16
CA LEU A 27 1.68 -4.94 -6.72
C LEU A 27 2.97 -4.26 -7.14
N ILE A 28 4.12 -4.57 -6.54
CA ILE A 28 5.41 -4.01 -6.97
C ILE A 28 5.70 -4.35 -8.45
N PRO A 29 5.68 -5.61 -8.91
CA PRO A 29 5.88 -5.90 -10.33
C PRO A 29 4.73 -5.37 -11.21
N ALA A 30 3.48 -5.42 -10.74
CA ALA A 30 2.35 -4.84 -11.47
C ALA A 30 2.50 -3.31 -11.66
N SER A 31 3.14 -2.61 -10.72
CA SER A 31 3.38 -1.18 -10.81
C SER A 31 4.25 -0.80 -12.02
N ALA A 32 5.20 -1.66 -12.43
CA ALA A 32 6.02 -1.41 -13.62
C ALA A 32 5.14 -1.33 -14.89
N PHE A 33 4.14 -2.19 -14.98
CA PHE A 33 3.13 -2.12 -16.04
C PHE A 33 2.25 -0.88 -15.91
N LEU A 34 1.81 -0.51 -14.69
CA LEU A 34 0.99 0.68 -14.48
C LEU A 34 1.72 1.99 -14.82
N ILE A 35 3.00 2.11 -14.45
CA ILE A 35 3.83 3.30 -14.70
C ILE A 35 4.05 3.50 -16.20
N THR A 36 4.17 2.41 -16.97
CA THR A 36 4.33 2.51 -18.44
C THR A 36 3.02 2.80 -19.16
N ARG A 37 1.86 2.43 -18.58
CA ARG A 37 0.54 2.58 -19.19
C ARG A 37 -0.16 3.89 -18.84
N PHE A 38 0.05 4.42 -17.64
CA PHE A 38 -0.66 5.59 -17.10
C PHE A 38 0.29 6.76 -16.82
N SER A 39 -0.26 7.98 -16.76
CA SER A 39 0.51 9.18 -16.43
C SER A 39 0.96 9.15 -14.96
N ASN A 40 2.24 9.47 -14.70
CA ASN A 40 2.83 9.51 -13.36
C ASN A 40 1.99 10.28 -12.33
N ARG A 41 1.44 11.44 -12.71
CA ARG A 41 0.61 12.28 -11.83
C ARG A 41 -0.71 11.59 -11.44
N SER A 42 -1.39 10.98 -12.40
CA SER A 42 -2.67 10.28 -12.14
C SER A 42 -2.44 9.04 -11.27
N LEU A 43 -1.39 8.29 -11.57
CA LEU A 43 -1.02 7.11 -10.79
C LEU A 43 -0.67 7.50 -9.35
N PHE A 44 0.10 8.57 -9.15
CA PHE A 44 0.47 9.05 -7.82
C PHE A 44 -0.76 9.44 -6.99
N ILE A 45 -1.65 10.27 -7.57
CA ILE A 45 -2.86 10.73 -6.87
C ILE A 45 -3.75 9.54 -6.52
N THR A 46 -3.97 8.63 -7.47
CA THR A 46 -4.80 7.43 -7.26
C THR A 46 -4.24 6.55 -6.15
N SER A 47 -2.94 6.23 -6.21
CA SER A 47 -2.26 5.46 -5.17
C SER A 47 -2.34 6.15 -3.81
N MET A 48 -2.24 7.48 -3.76
CA MET A 48 -2.30 8.22 -2.51
C MET A 48 -3.72 8.26 -1.93
N VAL A 49 -4.75 8.39 -2.76
CA VAL A 49 -6.15 8.25 -2.32
C VAL A 49 -6.41 6.85 -1.75
N ILE A 50 -5.95 5.80 -2.42
CA ILE A 50 -6.08 4.42 -1.93
C ILE A 50 -5.37 4.25 -0.58
N PHE A 51 -4.15 4.79 -0.44
CA PHE A 51 -3.39 4.75 0.80
C PHE A 51 -4.13 5.46 1.96
N ILE A 52 -4.67 6.64 1.70
CA ILE A 52 -5.45 7.41 2.69
C ILE A 52 -6.71 6.65 3.08
N LEU A 53 -7.45 6.10 2.12
CA LEU A 53 -8.65 5.30 2.40
C LEU A 53 -8.32 4.07 3.25
N GLY A 54 -7.27 3.33 2.90
CA GLY A 54 -6.81 2.19 3.70
C GLY A 54 -6.41 2.59 5.13
N THR A 55 -5.75 3.75 5.27
CA THR A 55 -5.37 4.31 6.57
C THR A 55 -6.60 4.71 7.39
N ALA A 56 -7.59 5.36 6.76
CA ALA A 56 -8.84 5.74 7.42
C ALA A 56 -9.63 4.51 7.87
N LEU A 57 -9.75 3.48 7.02
CA LEU A 57 -10.39 2.20 7.37
C LEU A 57 -9.69 1.53 8.56
N ALA A 58 -8.35 1.50 8.56
CA ALA A 58 -7.58 0.93 9.65
C ALA A 58 -7.71 1.74 10.95
N ALA A 59 -7.84 3.08 10.86
CA ALA A 59 -7.96 3.96 12.01
C ALA A 59 -9.29 3.82 12.75
N VAL A 60 -10.39 3.56 12.01
CA VAL A 60 -11.73 3.38 12.59
C VAL A 60 -12.09 1.91 12.85
N ALA A 61 -11.14 0.99 12.66
CA ALA A 61 -11.40 -0.45 12.69
C ALA A 61 -11.85 -0.94 14.08
N PRO A 62 -13.09 -1.45 14.23
CA PRO A 62 -13.59 -1.96 15.50
C PRO A 62 -13.26 -3.45 15.71
N ASN A 63 -12.79 -4.15 14.67
CA ASN A 63 -12.45 -5.56 14.71
C ASN A 63 -11.23 -5.87 13.82
N PHE A 64 -10.65 -7.06 14.02
CA PHE A 64 -9.46 -7.50 13.29
C PHE A 64 -9.67 -7.58 11.78
N GLY A 65 -10.83 -8.06 11.33
CA GLY A 65 -11.14 -8.19 9.91
C GLY A 65 -11.08 -6.85 9.18
N LEU A 66 -11.69 -5.81 9.74
CA LEU A 66 -11.65 -4.46 9.16
C LEU A 66 -10.25 -3.84 9.21
N LEU A 67 -9.49 -4.11 10.28
CA LEU A 67 -8.10 -3.68 10.37
C LEU A 67 -7.24 -4.34 9.28
N LEU A 68 -7.41 -5.64 9.07
CA LEU A 68 -6.69 -6.40 8.05
C LEU A 68 -7.04 -5.91 6.65
N THR A 69 -8.31 -5.72 6.33
CA THR A 69 -8.73 -5.20 5.01
C THR A 69 -8.21 -3.79 4.78
N GLY A 70 -8.30 -2.90 5.79
CA GLY A 70 -7.70 -1.57 5.73
C GLY A 70 -6.20 -1.62 5.44
N ARG A 71 -5.47 -2.56 6.07
CA ARG A 71 -4.05 -2.80 5.79
C ARG A 71 -3.78 -3.31 4.38
N MET A 72 -4.62 -4.18 3.82
CA MET A 72 -4.45 -4.66 2.45
C MET A 72 -4.68 -3.54 1.43
N VAL A 73 -5.70 -2.70 1.65
CA VAL A 73 -5.98 -1.52 0.82
C VAL A 73 -4.83 -0.51 0.93
N GLN A 74 -4.35 -0.25 2.14
CA GLN A 74 -3.19 0.62 2.36
C GLN A 74 -1.93 0.11 1.65
N ALA A 75 -1.65 -1.20 1.77
CA ALA A 75 -0.55 -1.85 1.07
C ALA A 75 -0.64 -1.58 -0.43
N ALA A 76 -1.80 -1.82 -1.03
CA ALA A 76 -2.02 -1.61 -2.46
C ALA A 76 -1.68 -0.18 -2.92
N GLY A 77 -2.05 0.84 -2.14
CA GLY A 77 -1.67 2.23 -2.41
C GLY A 77 -0.15 2.46 -2.31
N SER A 78 0.47 1.96 -1.23
CA SER A 78 1.89 2.20 -0.94
C SER A 78 2.86 1.50 -1.90
N SER A 79 2.54 0.29 -2.38
CA SER A 79 3.47 -0.56 -3.13
C SER A 79 3.84 0.02 -4.50
N VAL A 80 2.95 0.83 -5.09
CA VAL A 80 3.16 1.50 -6.37
C VAL A 80 4.01 2.76 -6.21
N MET A 81 4.07 3.37 -5.01
CA MET A 81 4.72 4.66 -4.79
C MET A 81 6.23 4.59 -4.90
N GLY A 82 6.87 3.55 -4.37
CA GLY A 82 8.32 3.36 -4.44
C GLY A 82 8.87 3.48 -5.87
N PRO A 83 8.43 2.63 -6.80
CA PRO A 83 8.90 2.68 -8.19
C PRO A 83 8.43 3.95 -8.93
N LEU A 84 7.25 4.47 -8.60
CA LEU A 84 6.75 5.71 -9.21
C LEU A 84 7.60 6.93 -8.83
N LEU A 85 7.98 7.07 -7.55
CA LEU A 85 8.85 8.14 -7.10
C LEU A 85 10.22 8.07 -7.77
N MET A 86 10.79 6.86 -7.89
CA MET A 86 12.02 6.65 -8.64
C MET A 86 11.87 7.05 -10.12
N ASN A 87 10.76 6.69 -10.77
CA ASN A 87 10.49 7.08 -12.16
C ASN A 87 10.36 8.60 -12.31
N ILE A 88 9.60 9.26 -11.43
CA ILE A 88 9.44 10.72 -11.42
C ILE A 88 10.79 11.42 -11.25
N MET A 89 11.64 10.94 -10.33
CA MET A 89 12.98 11.49 -10.14
C MET A 89 13.83 11.40 -11.41
N LEU A 90 13.83 10.24 -12.09
CA LEU A 90 14.59 10.06 -13.34
C LEU A 90 14.09 10.96 -14.48
N VAL A 91 12.78 11.20 -14.55
CA VAL A 91 12.18 12.08 -15.56
C VAL A 91 12.40 13.56 -15.22
N SER A 92 12.33 13.93 -13.94
CA SER A 92 12.48 15.32 -13.49
C SER A 92 13.95 15.76 -13.41
N PHE A 93 14.87 14.84 -13.15
CA PHE A 93 16.31 15.06 -13.14
C PHE A 93 16.98 14.09 -14.13
N PRO A 94 16.87 14.33 -15.45
CA PRO A 94 17.60 13.55 -16.43
C PRO A 94 19.09 13.63 -16.09
N ARG A 95 19.81 12.50 -16.12
CA ARG A 95 21.26 12.44 -15.83
C ARG A 95 22.13 13.16 -16.86
N GLU A 96 21.54 14.01 -17.69
CA GLU A 96 22.16 14.72 -18.80
C GLU A 96 21.80 16.22 -18.72
N LYS A 97 22.23 16.85 -17.60
CA LYS A 97 22.81 18.20 -17.52
C LYS A 97 23.75 18.25 -16.34
#